data_AF-A0A166S871-F1
#
_entry.id   AF-A0A166S871-F1
#
_cell.length_a   1.000
_cell.length_b   1.000
_cell.length_c   1.000
_cell.angle_alpha   90.00
_cell.angle_beta   90.00
_cell.angle_gamma   90.00
#
_symmetry.space_group_name_H-M   'P 1'
#
loop_
_entity.id
_entity.type
_entity.pdbx_description
1 polymer ?
#
loop_
_entity_poly.entity_id
_entity_poly.type
_entity_poly.pdbx_seq_one_letter_code
_entity_poly.pdbx_strand_id
1 'polypeptide(L)'
;MCILDFNGVLADFLGARLGRAPDDLEPSVLATAAGAIILAAQTRWFLIGGDLPGTISEALAVIDTVVCSGPGARNEFPEKR
;
A
#
# COMPACT_ATOMS: atom_id res chain seq x y z
N MET A 1 12.14 -0.65 -16.47
CA MET A 1 11.68 0.33 -15.48
C MET A 1 12.22 -0.12 -14.13
N CYS A 2 12.97 0.72 -13.41
CA CYS A 2 13.48 0.35 -12.09
C CYS A 2 12.33 0.43 -11.06
N ILE A 3 12.34 -0.41 -10.03
CA ILE A 3 11.31 -0.39 -8.98
C ILE A 3 11.25 0.96 -8.25
N LEU A 4 12.38 1.67 -8.18
CA LEU A 4 12.47 3.00 -7.61
C LEU A 4 11.74 4.04 -8.47
N ASP A 5 11.85 3.95 -9.81
CA ASP A 5 11.14 4.85 -10.73
C ASP A 5 9.62 4.65 -10.62
N PHE A 6 9.20 3.38 -10.50
CA PHE A 6 7.80 3.03 -10.33
C PHE A 6 7.22 3.54 -9.02
N ASN A 7 7.97 3.38 -7.92
CA ASN A 7 7.58 3.91 -6.62
C ASN A 7 7.54 5.44 -6.64
N GLY A 8 8.40 6.13 -7.39
CA GLY A 8 8.34 7.57 -7.59
C GLY A 8 7.02 8.03 -8.21
N VAL A 9 6.60 7.39 -9.31
CA VAL A 9 5.31 7.71 -9.97
C VAL A 9 4.13 7.46 -9.03
N LEU A 10 4.16 6.38 -8.25
CA LEU A 10 3.13 6.09 -7.27
C LEU A 10 3.12 7.11 -6.12
N ALA A 11 4.29 7.54 -5.64
CA ALA A 11 4.43 8.53 -4.58
C ALA A 11 3.90 9.90 -5.01
N ASP A 12 4.19 10.33 -6.24
CA ASP A 12 3.63 11.55 -6.84
C ASP A 12 2.11 11.49 -6.91
N PHE A 13 1.56 10.37 -7.40
CA PHE A 13 0.12 10.17 -7.48
C PHE A 13 -0.56 10.19 -6.11
N LEU A 14 0.02 9.48 -5.13
CA LEU A 14 -0.53 9.38 -3.78
C LEU A 14 -0.38 10.70 -3.02
N GLY A 15 0.75 11.39 -3.15
CA GLY A 15 0.99 12.71 -2.58
C GLY A 15 -0.04 13.72 -3.06
N ALA A 16 -0.27 13.79 -4.38
CA ALA A 16 -1.30 14.67 -4.95
C ALA A 16 -2.71 14.38 -4.41
N ARG A 17 -3.04 13.10 -4.17
CA ARG A 17 -4.35 12.68 -3.66
C ARG A 17 -4.52 12.93 -2.15
N LEU A 18 -3.43 12.85 -1.40
CA LEU A 18 -3.40 13.06 0.06
C LEU A 18 -3.15 14.52 0.44
N GLY A 19 -2.84 15.40 -0.53
CA GLY A 19 -2.44 16.79 -0.27
C GLY A 19 -1.07 16.88 0.43
N ARG A 20 -0.18 15.93 0.15
CA ARG A 20 1.15 15.79 0.77
C ARG A 20 2.26 15.78 -0.27
N ALA A 21 3.48 16.06 0.17
CA ALA A 21 4.64 15.97 -0.71
C ALA A 21 4.96 14.50 -1.00
N PRO A 22 5.42 14.14 -2.21
CA PRO A 22 5.70 12.74 -2.57
C PRO A 22 6.79 12.10 -1.72
N ASP A 23 7.75 12.90 -1.26
CA ASP A 23 8.83 12.52 -0.35
C ASP A 23 8.41 12.47 1.12
N ASP A 24 7.17 12.86 1.45
CA ASP A 24 6.61 12.59 2.77
C ASP A 24 6.51 11.08 2.99
N LEU A 25 6.71 10.68 4.25
CA LEU A 25 6.75 9.28 4.65
C LEU A 25 5.50 8.50 4.23
N GLU A 26 4.31 9.09 4.38
CA GLU A 26 3.05 8.41 4.11
C GLU A 26 2.85 8.08 2.62
N PRO A 27 2.93 9.03 1.67
CA PRO A 27 2.93 8.74 0.23
C PRO A 27 4.03 7.76 -0.19
N SER A 28 5.25 7.91 0.34
CA SER A 28 6.39 7.04 0.00
C SER A 28 6.21 5.59 0.47
N VAL A 29 5.67 5.38 1.68
CA VAL A 29 5.38 4.04 2.22
C VAL A 29 4.23 3.38 1.45
N LEU A 30 3.15 4.11 1.17
CA LEU A 30 2.03 3.62 0.38
C LEU A 30 2.47 3.25 -1.05
N ALA A 31 3.30 4.07 -1.68
CA ALA A 31 3.87 3.79 -2.99
C ALA A 31 4.71 2.50 -2.99
N THR A 32 5.57 2.33 -1.99
CA THR A 32 6.39 1.13 -1.84
C THR A 32 5.53 -0.12 -1.64
N ALA A 33 4.48 -0.03 -0.82
CA ALA A 33 3.58 -1.14 -0.54
C ALA A 33 2.78 -1.55 -1.80
N ALA A 34 2.23 -0.58 -2.53
CA ALA A 34 1.57 -0.81 -3.80
C ALA A 34 2.52 -1.42 -4.85
N GLY A 35 3.77 -0.94 -4.91
CA GLY A 35 4.83 -1.51 -5.74
C GLY A 35 5.10 -2.99 -5.45
N ALA A 36 5.24 -3.33 -4.17
CA ALA A 36 5.48 -4.70 -3.73
C ALA A 36 4.29 -5.64 -4.07
N ILE A 37 3.05 -5.16 -3.93
CA ILE A 37 1.86 -5.92 -4.33
C ILE A 37 1.89 -6.25 -5.82
N ILE A 38 2.12 -5.24 -6.66
CA ILE A 38 2.05 -5.43 -8.11
C ILE A 38 3.12 -6.43 -8.55
N LEU A 39 4.33 -6.33 -7.98
CA LEU A 39 5.40 -7.29 -8.22
C LEU A 39 5.03 -8.70 -7.76
N ALA A 40 4.45 -8.86 -6.57
CA ALA A 40 4.04 -10.16 -6.04
C ALA A 40 2.92 -10.80 -6.89
N ALA A 41 1.92 -10.02 -7.29
CA ALA A 41 0.83 -10.46 -8.13
C ALA A 41 1.32 -10.86 -9.53
N GLN A 42 2.18 -10.04 -10.15
CA GLN A 42 2.80 -10.34 -11.43
C GLN A 42 3.63 -11.62 -11.35
N THR A 43 4.44 -11.77 -10.29
CA THR A 43 5.29 -12.95 -10.09
C THR A 43 4.45 -14.22 -9.94
N ARG A 44 3.39 -14.17 -9.12
CA ARG A 44 2.45 -15.29 -8.95
C ARG A 44 1.79 -15.67 -10.27
N TRP A 45 1.30 -14.68 -11.01
CA TRP A 45 0.68 -14.89 -12.32
C TRP A 45 1.67 -15.48 -13.33
N PHE A 46 2.90 -14.99 -13.38
CA PHE A 46 3.92 -15.48 -14.30
C PHE A 46 4.31 -16.94 -14.01
N LEU A 47 4.42 -17.32 -12.73
CA LEU A 47 4.84 -18.66 -12.31
C LEU A 47 3.71 -19.70 -12.36
N ILE A 48 2.49 -19.31 -11.98
CA ILE A 48 1.38 -20.25 -11.73
C ILE A 48 0.23 -20.04 -12.74
N GLY A 49 0.25 -18.95 -13.52
CA GLY A 49 -0.87 -18.53 -14.36
C GLY A 49 -2.03 -17.96 -13.54
N GLY A 50 -3.19 -17.81 -14.19
CA GLY A 50 -4.44 -17.40 -13.54
C GLY A 50 -4.87 -15.96 -13.85
N ASP A 51 -5.70 -15.41 -12.95
CA ASP A 51 -6.30 -14.08 -13.09
C ASP A 51 -5.44 -13.01 -12.38
N LEU A 52 -4.67 -12.26 -13.17
CA LEU A 52 -3.81 -11.19 -12.66
C LEU A 52 -4.61 -10.03 -12.04
N PRO A 53 -5.65 -9.46 -12.71
CA PRO A 53 -6.54 -8.47 -12.08
C PRO A 53 -7.12 -8.91 -10.74
N GLY A 54 -7.61 -10.15 -10.64
CA GLY A 54 -8.13 -10.71 -9.39
C GLY A 54 -7.07 -10.80 -8.31
N THR A 55 -5.87 -11.26 -8.65
CA THR A 55 -4.74 -11.36 -7.71
C THR A 55 -4.29 -10.00 -7.19
N ILE A 56 -4.23 -8.98 -8.06
CA ILE A 56 -3.93 -7.59 -7.65
C ILE A 56 -5.02 -7.08 -6.70
N SER A 57 -6.28 -7.32 -7.01
CA SER A 57 -7.42 -6.88 -6.19
C SER A 57 -7.41 -7.55 -4.81
N GLU A 58 -7.15 -8.86 -4.75
CA GLU A 58 -7.00 -9.61 -3.50
C GLU A 58 -5.86 -9.04 -2.65
N ALA A 59 -4.70 -8.81 -3.25
CA ALA A 59 -3.54 -8.27 -2.55
C ALA A 59 -3.77 -6.84 -2.03
N LEU A 60 -4.46 -5.99 -2.78
CA LEU A 60 -4.85 -4.65 -2.32
C LEU A 60 -5.83 -4.70 -1.15
N ALA A 61 -6.79 -5.64 -1.16
CA ALA A 61 -7.69 -5.85 -0.03
C ALA A 61 -6.94 -6.27 1.24
N VAL A 62 -5.88 -7.08 1.11
CA VAL A 62 -5.02 -7.43 2.25
C VAL A 62 -4.35 -6.18 2.84
N ILE A 63 -3.86 -5.25 2.03
CA ILE A 63 -3.31 -3.98 2.55
C ILE A 63 -4.37 -3.18 3.30
N ASP A 64 -5.59 -3.09 2.77
CA ASP A 64 -6.67 -2.34 3.45
C ASP A 64 -6.93 -2.92 4.85
N THR A 65 -6.92 -4.25 4.98
CA THR A 65 -7.03 -4.89 6.30
C THR A 65 -5.84 -4.61 7.21
N VAL A 66 -4.60 -4.59 6.70
CA VAL A 66 -3.41 -4.32 7.52
C VAL A 66 -3.33 -2.84 7.95
N VAL A 67 -3.70 -1.91 7.07
CA VAL A 67 -3.67 -0.46 7.32
C VAL A 67 -4.82 -0.04 8.24
N CYS A 68 -6.03 -0.54 8.00
CA CYS A 68 -7.20 -0.22 8.84
C CYS A 68 -7.20 -0.96 10.18
N SER A 69 -6.49 -2.10 10.30
CA SER A 69 -6.37 -2.85 11.56
C SER A 69 -5.18 -2.43 12.43
N GLY A 70 -4.59 -1.25 12.20
CA GLY A 70 -3.50 -0.74 13.03
C GLY A 70 -3.86 -0.71 14.53
N PRO A 71 -2.88 -0.86 15.45
CA PRO A 71 -3.09 -0.98 16.90
C PRO A 71 -3.50 0.34 17.61
N GLY A 72 -4.22 1.24 16.94
CA GLY A 72 -4.67 2.54 17.47
C GLY A 72 -6.08 2.56 18.06
N ALA A 73 -6.87 1.49 17.92
CA ALA A 73 -8.28 1.48 18.34
C ALA A 73 -8.51 1.15 19.84
N ARG A 74 -7.50 1.27 20.71
CA ARG A 74 -7.67 0.92 22.13
C ARG A 74 -6.78 1.73 23.08
N ASN A 75 -6.93 3.05 23.07
CA ASN A 75 -6.52 3.88 24.20
C ASN A 75 -7.71 4.74 24.65
N GLU A 76 -8.76 4.10 25.18
CA GLU A 76 -9.63 4.75 26.16
C GLU A 76 -8.79 4.99 27.41
N PHE A 77 -8.27 6.20 27.57
CA PHE A 77 -7.68 6.63 28.83
C PHE A 77 -8.80 6.71 29.88
N PRO A 78 -8.75 5.95 30.99
CA PRO A 78 -9.70 6.16 32.07
C PRO A 78 -9.41 7.50 32.76
N GLU A 79 -10.38 8.41 32.67
CA GLU A 79 -10.49 9.62 33.48
C GLU A 79 -10.44 9.22 34.96
N LYS A 80 -9.33 9.54 35.64
CA LYS A 80 -9.24 9.40 37.09
C LYS A 80 -9.99 10.56 37.74
N ARG A 81 -11.15 10.27 38.33
CA ARG A 81 -11.71 11.05 39.44
C ARG A 81 -11.37 10.38 40.76
#